data_AF-A0A0D2CUS6-F1
#
_entry.id   AF-A0A0D2CUS6-F1
#
_cell.length_a   1.000
_cell.length_b   1.000
_cell.length_c   1.000
_cell.angle_alpha   90.00
_cell.angle_beta   90.00
_cell.angle_gamma   90.00
#
_symmetry.space_group_name_H-M   'P 1'
#
loop_
_entity.id
_entity.type
_entity.pdbx_description
1 polymer ?
#
loop_
_entity_poly.entity_id
_entity_poly.type
_entity_poly.pdbx_seq_one_letter_code
_entity_poly.pdbx_strand_id
1 'polypeptide(L)'
;MDRLALRLAGFRPWTATNKPWQRRISPLATLQFSHRARWNSTSSPPSSPFPVFRHVNQLRAVRRKLLLQGRTVGFVPTMGALHEGHLSLVRHALQENTDVFISIFVNPTQFAAHEDLDSYPVTWNEDMEKLKKLQQEHIMTVGQSQRPGAIRGVFAPTVKTMYPTLPPTSDIAGPGSFVTITPLGSQLEGASRPIFFRGVATVCTKLFNIVQADRVYFGQKDIQQSILIKRMVKDFHIPTEVRVVPTEREPDGLAMSSRNVYLGNRRREDATVLSRALFATRDLYNAGVLDVRRLRRAAFNVFEEDATRVRSDGREGSSGRIEIDYIAMSDPDTMGTIMDDKKVNPRIGAVVSAAMIVSPVDKPKTQEELNQRSVRLIDNVILEPRINRKERKHLRQHAANPGKFRKVPQLSIRKVAQGKSEEPKPEEQAGDLEGAKI
;
A
#
# COMPACT_ATOMS: atom_id res chain seq x y z
N MET A 1 -63.35 -18.41 39.58
CA MET A 1 -63.27 -18.89 38.18
C MET A 1 -61.90 -19.52 38.02
N ASP A 2 -61.88 -20.84 38.22
CA ASP A 2 -60.88 -21.91 38.02
C ASP A 2 -59.35 -21.61 37.95
N ARG A 3 -58.52 -22.14 38.86
CA ARG A 3 -57.94 -23.53 38.96
C ARG A 3 -57.01 -23.84 37.76
N LEU A 4 -55.77 -24.36 37.82
CA LEU A 4 -55.01 -25.30 38.68
C LEU A 4 -53.50 -25.05 38.38
N ALA A 5 -52.59 -24.94 39.36
CA ALA A 5 -51.82 -26.00 40.03
C ALA A 5 -50.65 -26.66 39.23
N LEU A 6 -49.42 -26.34 39.68
CA LEU A 6 -48.26 -27.21 40.00
C LEU A 6 -48.17 -28.63 39.38
N ARG A 7 -46.99 -28.99 38.86
CA ARG A 7 -46.13 -30.05 39.45
C ARG A 7 -44.72 -30.19 38.84
N LEU A 8 -43.84 -30.63 39.74
CA LEU A 8 -42.41 -30.86 39.66
C LEU A 8 -42.02 -32.22 39.04
N ALA A 9 -40.72 -32.32 38.74
CA ALA A 9 -39.81 -33.46 38.90
C ALA A 9 -39.54 -34.38 37.70
N GLY A 10 -38.25 -34.70 37.49
CA GLY A 10 -37.83 -35.91 36.79
C GLY A 10 -36.48 -35.88 36.08
N PHE A 11 -35.37 -35.86 36.82
CA PHE A 11 -34.03 -36.26 36.33
C PHE A 11 -33.95 -37.80 36.31
N ARG A 12 -33.51 -38.43 35.21
CA ARG A 12 -32.35 -39.39 35.19
C ARG A 12 -32.09 -40.03 33.79
N PRO A 13 -30.82 -40.44 33.52
CA PRO A 13 -30.31 -40.87 32.21
C PRO A 13 -30.09 -42.40 32.11
N TRP A 14 -29.93 -42.93 30.89
CA TRP A 14 -29.28 -44.21 30.52
C TRP A 14 -29.51 -44.45 29.01
N THR A 15 -28.68 -45.08 28.16
CA THR A 15 -27.34 -45.68 28.20
C THR A 15 -26.95 -46.01 26.75
N ALA A 16 -25.64 -46.09 26.51
CA ALA A 16 -25.02 -46.58 25.29
C ALA A 16 -25.41 -48.03 24.96
N THR A 17 -25.56 -48.33 23.67
CA THR A 17 -25.32 -49.68 23.14
C THR A 17 -24.48 -49.62 21.87
N ASN A 18 -23.28 -50.22 21.98
CA ASN A 18 -22.35 -50.51 20.91
C ASN A 18 -22.89 -51.61 20.00
N LYS A 19 -22.75 -51.46 18.67
CA LYS A 19 -22.62 -52.60 17.75
C LYS A 19 -21.51 -52.34 16.72
N PRO A 20 -20.56 -53.26 16.54
CA PRO A 20 -19.43 -53.07 15.64
C PRO A 20 -19.81 -53.50 14.21
N TRP A 21 -19.44 -52.70 13.22
CA TRP A 21 -19.46 -53.12 11.82
C TRP A 21 -18.02 -53.38 11.36
N GLN A 22 -17.71 -54.66 11.19
CA GLN A 22 -16.49 -55.16 10.57
C GLN A 22 -16.45 -54.72 9.10
N ARG A 23 -15.37 -54.05 8.68
CA ARG A 23 -15.05 -53.85 7.26
C ARG A 23 -13.96 -54.82 6.84
N ARG A 24 -14.32 -55.68 5.89
CA ARG A 24 -13.40 -56.52 5.11
C ARG A 24 -12.36 -55.65 4.40
N ILE A 25 -11.10 -56.04 4.51
CA ILE A 25 -9.97 -55.52 3.74
C ILE A 25 -9.84 -56.41 2.49
N SER A 26 -9.79 -55.78 1.31
CA SER A 26 -9.37 -56.42 0.05
C SER A 26 -8.13 -55.70 -0.48
N PRO A 27 -7.22 -56.39 -1.19
CA PRO A 27 -5.86 -55.91 -1.42
C PRO A 27 -5.74 -54.90 -2.57
N LEU A 28 -4.67 -54.11 -2.47
CA LEU A 28 -4.26 -53.03 -3.36
C LEU A 28 -4.05 -53.49 -4.81
N ALA A 29 -4.74 -52.83 -5.75
CA ALA A 29 -4.37 -52.81 -7.16
C ALA A 29 -3.58 -51.51 -7.45
N THR A 30 -2.34 -51.67 -7.87
CA THR A 30 -1.43 -50.61 -8.30
C THR A 30 -1.92 -49.99 -9.61
N LEU A 31 -2.30 -48.70 -9.59
CA LEU A 31 -2.56 -47.92 -10.78
C LEU A 31 -1.69 -46.66 -10.79
N GLN A 32 -0.82 -46.59 -11.80
CA GLN A 32 0.01 -45.43 -12.12
C GLN A 32 -0.90 -44.23 -12.43
N PHE A 33 -0.80 -43.17 -11.62
CA PHE A 33 -1.50 -41.91 -11.88
C PHE A 33 -0.65 -41.00 -12.78
N SER A 34 -1.04 -40.90 -14.05
CA SER A 34 -0.66 -39.80 -14.92
C SER A 34 -1.50 -38.56 -14.57
N HIS A 35 -0.93 -37.63 -13.80
CA HIS A 35 -1.61 -36.38 -13.44
C HIS A 35 -1.61 -35.37 -14.60
N ARG A 36 -2.67 -35.39 -15.40
CA ARG A 36 -3.18 -34.19 -16.11
C ARG A 36 -4.67 -34.04 -15.81
N ALA A 37 -5.00 -33.49 -14.65
CA ALA A 37 -6.35 -33.03 -14.37
C ALA A 37 -6.58 -31.68 -15.09
N ARG A 38 -7.37 -31.71 -16.18
CA ARG A 38 -7.94 -30.51 -16.82
C ARG A 38 -8.92 -29.85 -15.85
N TRP A 39 -8.68 -28.58 -15.55
CA TRP A 39 -9.57 -27.75 -14.75
C TRP A 39 -10.64 -27.17 -15.66
N ASN A 40 -11.87 -27.68 -15.61
CA ASN A 40 -13.02 -27.04 -16.26
C ASN A 40 -13.77 -26.18 -15.23
N SER A 41 -13.64 -24.86 -15.35
CA SER A 41 -14.54 -23.88 -14.74
C SER A 41 -15.54 -23.40 -15.80
N THR A 42 -16.83 -23.49 -15.48
CA THR A 42 -17.93 -23.06 -16.35
C THR A 42 -17.90 -21.55 -16.61
N SER A 43 -18.08 -21.22 -17.91
CA SER A 43 -18.16 -19.90 -18.55
C SER A 43 -16.99 -18.93 -18.32
N SER A 44 -15.86 -19.20 -18.97
CA SER A 44 -14.89 -18.15 -19.32
C SER A 44 -15.22 -17.59 -20.71
N PRO A 45 -15.20 -16.27 -20.95
CA PRO A 45 -15.10 -15.72 -22.30
C PRO A 45 -13.80 -16.21 -22.97
N PRO A 46 -13.63 -16.08 -24.31
CA PRO A 46 -12.56 -16.75 -25.06
C PRO A 46 -11.18 -16.62 -24.38
N SER A 47 -10.47 -17.76 -24.36
CA SER A 47 -9.27 -18.11 -23.59
C SER A 47 -8.50 -16.94 -22.94
N SER A 48 -8.89 -16.55 -21.72
CA SER A 48 -8.01 -15.74 -20.88
C SER A 48 -6.74 -16.55 -20.57
N PRO A 49 -5.52 -15.97 -20.66
CA PRO A 49 -4.27 -16.69 -20.40
C PRO A 49 -4.15 -17.18 -18.95
N PHE A 50 -4.97 -16.65 -18.04
CA PHE A 50 -4.99 -17.00 -16.63
C PHE A 50 -6.42 -17.23 -16.13
N PRO A 51 -6.62 -18.03 -15.07
CA PRO A 51 -7.91 -18.11 -14.38
C PRO A 51 -8.37 -16.72 -13.91
N VAL A 52 -9.64 -16.39 -14.18
CA VAL A 52 -10.25 -15.13 -13.75
C VAL A 52 -11.26 -15.41 -12.64
N PHE A 53 -11.04 -14.80 -11.48
CA PHE A 53 -11.92 -14.92 -10.31
C PHE A 53 -12.80 -13.68 -10.22
N ARG A 54 -14.11 -13.87 -10.38
CA ARG A 54 -15.11 -12.79 -10.24
C ARG A 54 -15.71 -12.73 -8.84
N HIS A 55 -15.64 -13.83 -8.08
CA HIS A 55 -16.22 -13.94 -6.75
C HIS A 55 -15.19 -14.35 -5.69
N VAL A 56 -15.40 -13.86 -4.47
CA VAL A 56 -14.49 -14.06 -3.31
C VAL A 56 -14.32 -15.53 -2.96
N ASN A 57 -15.40 -16.31 -2.99
CA ASN A 57 -15.38 -17.73 -2.65
C ASN A 57 -14.50 -18.56 -3.61
N GLN A 58 -14.49 -18.24 -4.90
CA GLN A 58 -13.70 -18.94 -5.91
C GLN A 58 -12.20 -18.76 -5.64
N LEU A 59 -11.76 -17.52 -5.37
CA LEU A 59 -10.35 -17.24 -5.05
C LEU A 59 -9.95 -17.90 -3.74
N ARG A 60 -10.77 -17.78 -2.69
CA ARG A 60 -10.49 -18.38 -1.37
C ARG A 60 -10.35 -19.90 -1.44
N ALA A 61 -11.15 -20.57 -2.27
CA ALA A 61 -11.03 -22.02 -2.48
C ALA A 61 -9.66 -22.41 -3.07
N VAL A 62 -9.13 -21.62 -4.00
CA VAL A 62 -7.79 -21.84 -4.55
C VAL A 62 -6.71 -21.50 -3.51
N ARG A 63 -6.80 -20.36 -2.82
CA ARG A 63 -5.83 -19.97 -1.79
C ARG A 63 -5.70 -21.04 -0.70
N ARG A 64 -6.81 -21.59 -0.22
CA ARG A 64 -6.82 -22.65 0.79
C ARG A 64 -6.05 -23.88 0.33
N LYS A 65 -6.22 -24.29 -0.94
CA LYS A 65 -5.46 -25.43 -1.51
C LYS A 65 -3.96 -25.13 -1.56
N LEU A 66 -3.58 -23.92 -1.99
CA LEU A 66 -2.17 -23.51 -2.04
C LEU A 66 -1.53 -23.52 -0.64
N LEU A 67 -2.25 -23.01 0.37
CA LEU A 67 -1.79 -23.02 1.75
C LEU A 67 -1.52 -24.45 2.25
N LEU A 68 -2.46 -25.38 2.02
CA LEU A 68 -2.30 -26.80 2.39
C LEU A 68 -1.16 -27.51 1.65
N GLN A 69 -0.71 -26.95 0.52
CA GLN A 69 0.42 -27.44 -0.26
C GLN A 69 1.75 -26.77 0.12
N GLY A 70 1.77 -25.89 1.13
CA GLY A 70 2.97 -25.14 1.51
C GLY A 70 3.43 -24.14 0.45
N ARG A 71 2.53 -23.69 -0.44
CA ARG A 71 2.84 -22.76 -1.53
C ARG A 71 2.72 -21.32 -1.05
N THR A 72 3.69 -20.49 -1.44
CA THR A 72 3.74 -19.05 -1.11
C THR A 72 2.96 -18.24 -2.14
N VAL A 73 2.25 -17.22 -1.65
CA VAL A 73 1.37 -16.36 -2.45
C VAL A 73 1.83 -14.92 -2.39
N GLY A 74 2.22 -14.39 -3.56
CA GLY A 74 2.39 -12.96 -3.79
C GLY A 74 1.11 -12.34 -4.32
N PHE A 75 0.84 -11.09 -3.95
CA PHE A 75 -0.34 -10.36 -4.43
C PHE A 75 0.00 -8.94 -4.89
N VAL A 76 -0.47 -8.61 -6.10
CA VAL A 76 -0.30 -7.29 -6.71
C VAL A 76 -1.69 -6.64 -6.88
N PRO A 77 -2.12 -5.77 -5.97
CA PRO A 77 -3.36 -5.04 -6.14
C PRO A 77 -3.23 -3.92 -7.19
N THR A 78 -4.06 -3.93 -8.23
CA THR A 78 -4.11 -2.85 -9.24
C THR A 78 -5.55 -2.47 -9.58
N MET A 79 -5.69 -1.36 -10.30
CA MET A 79 -6.94 -0.91 -10.90
C MET A 79 -7.06 -1.24 -12.40
N GLY A 80 -6.12 -2.01 -12.97
CA GLY A 80 -5.99 -2.21 -14.42
C GLY A 80 -5.20 -1.10 -15.11
N ALA A 81 -5.27 -1.05 -16.44
CA ALA A 81 -4.45 -0.16 -17.27
C ALA A 81 -2.95 -0.33 -16.98
N LEU A 82 -2.51 -1.57 -17.13
CA LEU A 82 -1.17 -2.00 -16.73
C LEU A 82 -0.11 -1.35 -17.63
N HIS A 83 0.98 -0.93 -16.98
CA HIS A 83 2.16 -0.34 -17.58
C HIS A 83 3.39 -0.96 -16.93
N GLU A 84 4.61 -0.64 -17.39
CA GLU A 84 5.82 -1.32 -16.92
C GLU A 84 6.04 -1.21 -15.40
N GLY A 85 5.63 -0.09 -14.77
CA GLY A 85 5.55 0.02 -13.31
C GLY A 85 4.75 -1.10 -12.64
N HIS A 86 3.57 -1.45 -13.16
CA HIS A 86 2.77 -2.58 -12.66
C HIS A 86 3.43 -3.92 -12.96
N LEU A 87 3.97 -4.09 -14.16
CA LEU A 87 4.65 -5.33 -14.57
C LEU A 87 5.89 -5.58 -13.70
N SER A 88 6.60 -4.54 -13.26
CA SER A 88 7.68 -4.63 -12.29
C SER A 88 7.25 -5.22 -10.95
N LEU A 89 6.09 -4.80 -10.42
CA LEU A 89 5.52 -5.40 -9.21
C LEU A 89 5.27 -6.90 -9.40
N VAL A 90 4.72 -7.29 -10.55
CA VAL A 90 4.47 -8.70 -10.88
C VAL A 90 5.77 -9.48 -11.05
N ARG A 91 6.81 -8.90 -11.68
CA ARG A 91 8.15 -9.49 -11.80
C ARG A 91 8.73 -9.81 -10.42
N HIS A 92 8.69 -8.84 -9.50
CA HIS A 92 9.13 -9.04 -8.12
C HIS A 92 8.30 -10.12 -7.40
N ALA A 93 6.98 -10.12 -7.59
CA ALA A 93 6.10 -11.13 -7.00
C ALA A 93 6.40 -12.55 -7.50
N LEU A 94 6.69 -12.71 -8.80
CA LEU A 94 7.03 -14.00 -9.42
C LEU A 94 8.40 -14.52 -8.95
N GLN A 95 9.36 -13.64 -8.69
CA GLN A 95 10.67 -14.00 -8.19
C GLN A 95 10.64 -14.47 -6.72
N GLU A 96 9.73 -13.93 -5.92
CA GLU A 96 9.70 -14.14 -4.47
C GLU A 96 8.64 -15.16 -4.00
N ASN A 97 7.75 -15.64 -4.90
CA ASN A 97 6.62 -16.51 -4.53
C ASN A 97 6.35 -17.59 -5.58
N THR A 98 5.77 -18.72 -5.15
CA THR A 98 5.38 -19.80 -6.05
C THR A 98 4.13 -19.50 -6.86
N ASP A 99 3.25 -18.65 -6.33
CA ASP A 99 1.97 -18.28 -6.94
C ASP A 99 1.73 -16.78 -6.79
N VAL A 100 1.30 -16.12 -7.86
CA VAL A 100 0.99 -14.70 -7.87
C VAL A 100 -0.48 -14.49 -8.25
N PHE A 101 -1.19 -13.72 -7.43
CA PHE A 101 -2.49 -13.17 -7.80
C PHE A 101 -2.34 -11.69 -8.12
N ILE A 102 -3.09 -11.22 -9.12
CA ILE A 102 -3.22 -9.80 -9.45
C ILE A 102 -4.68 -9.44 -9.27
N SER A 103 -5.01 -8.30 -8.66
CA SER A 103 -6.37 -7.76 -8.76
C SER A 103 -6.45 -6.68 -9.82
N ILE A 104 -7.55 -6.66 -10.58
CA ILE A 104 -7.93 -5.55 -11.44
C ILE A 104 -9.30 -5.08 -10.94
N PHE A 105 -9.31 -4.00 -10.16
CA PHE A 105 -10.52 -3.44 -9.59
C PHE A 105 -10.40 -1.92 -9.44
N VAL A 106 -11.13 -1.17 -10.26
CA VAL A 106 -11.29 0.28 -10.07
C VAL A 106 -12.20 0.49 -8.87
N ASN A 107 -11.63 0.94 -7.75
CA ASN A 107 -12.34 1.09 -6.49
C ASN A 107 -13.07 2.44 -6.43
N PRO A 108 -14.41 2.52 -6.44
CA PRO A 108 -15.10 3.82 -6.46
C PRO A 108 -14.86 4.66 -5.21
N THR A 109 -14.61 4.03 -4.05
CA THR A 109 -14.55 4.70 -2.74
C THR A 109 -13.30 5.54 -2.51
N GLN A 110 -12.32 5.45 -3.42
CA GLN A 110 -11.13 6.29 -3.40
C GLN A 110 -11.21 7.43 -4.42
N PHE A 111 -12.34 7.58 -5.13
CA PHE A 111 -12.60 8.69 -6.03
C PHE A 111 -13.59 9.66 -5.38
N ALA A 112 -13.25 10.96 -5.40
CA ALA A 112 -14.22 12.00 -5.09
C ALA A 112 -15.21 12.20 -6.26
N ALA A 113 -16.35 12.84 -6.03
CA ALA A 113 -17.40 13.03 -7.05
C ALA A 113 -16.93 13.79 -8.31
N HIS A 114 -15.86 14.58 -8.20
CA HIS A 114 -15.25 15.35 -9.29
C HIS A 114 -13.98 14.70 -9.85
N GLU A 115 -13.60 13.51 -9.38
CA GLU A 115 -12.43 12.78 -9.88
C GLU A 115 -12.81 11.84 -11.04
N ASP A 116 -11.78 11.45 -11.78
CA ASP A 116 -11.85 10.72 -13.06
C ASP A 116 -12.30 9.24 -12.96
N LEU A 117 -13.36 8.92 -12.20
CA LEU A 117 -13.88 7.55 -12.13
C LEU A 117 -14.43 7.08 -13.50
N ASP A 118 -15.24 7.92 -14.14
CA ASP A 118 -15.91 7.60 -15.41
C ASP A 118 -14.95 7.59 -16.60
N SER A 119 -13.83 8.30 -16.50
CA SER A 119 -12.78 8.38 -17.53
C SER A 119 -11.61 7.43 -17.28
N TYR A 120 -11.68 6.58 -16.25
CA TYR A 120 -10.60 5.64 -15.95
C TYR A 120 -10.48 4.57 -17.05
N PRO A 121 -9.27 4.33 -17.59
CA PRO A 121 -9.08 3.43 -18.74
C PRO A 121 -9.42 1.97 -18.41
N VAL A 122 -10.17 1.33 -19.31
CA VAL A 122 -10.53 -0.09 -19.23
C VAL A 122 -9.87 -0.86 -20.37
N THR A 123 -8.72 -1.48 -20.12
CA THR A 123 -7.85 -2.10 -21.15
C THR A 123 -7.67 -3.60 -20.93
N TRP A 124 -8.75 -4.33 -20.64
CA TRP A 124 -8.71 -5.74 -20.23
C TRP A 124 -7.86 -6.65 -21.14
N ASN A 125 -8.06 -6.57 -22.46
CA ASN A 125 -7.33 -7.43 -23.41
C ASN A 125 -5.82 -7.12 -23.41
N GLU A 126 -5.45 -5.85 -23.41
CA GLU A 126 -4.04 -5.43 -23.34
C GLU A 126 -3.39 -5.83 -22.02
N ASP A 127 -4.11 -5.67 -20.91
CA ASP A 127 -3.63 -6.05 -19.58
C ASP A 127 -3.34 -7.56 -19.53
N MET A 128 -4.22 -8.39 -20.08
CA MET A 128 -4.01 -9.85 -20.12
C MET A 128 -2.84 -10.24 -21.02
N GLU A 129 -2.67 -9.63 -22.20
CA GLU A 129 -1.54 -9.92 -23.08
C GLU A 129 -0.20 -9.46 -22.47
N LYS A 130 -0.16 -8.30 -21.80
CA LYS A 130 1.02 -7.85 -21.06
C LYS A 130 1.42 -8.85 -19.96
N LEU A 131 0.46 -9.33 -19.16
CA LEU A 131 0.71 -10.32 -18.13
C LEU A 131 1.18 -11.67 -18.70
N LYS A 132 0.60 -12.10 -19.83
CA LYS A 132 0.99 -13.33 -20.53
C LYS A 132 2.42 -13.25 -21.05
N LYS A 133 2.77 -12.17 -21.73
CA LYS A 133 4.14 -11.91 -22.20
C LYS A 133 5.13 -11.91 -21.04
N LEU A 134 4.81 -11.21 -19.96
CA LEU A 134 5.63 -11.17 -18.74
C LEU A 134 5.86 -12.58 -18.13
N GLN A 135 4.82 -13.40 -18.04
CA GLN A 135 4.94 -14.77 -17.55
C GLN A 135 5.85 -15.61 -18.44
N GLN A 136 5.76 -15.47 -19.76
CA GLN A 136 6.62 -16.17 -20.72
C GLN A 136 8.09 -15.75 -20.55
N GLU A 137 8.36 -14.45 -20.51
CA GLU A 137 9.70 -13.90 -20.26
C GLU A 137 10.29 -14.38 -18.93
N HIS A 138 9.47 -14.42 -17.87
CA HIS A 138 9.89 -14.92 -16.56
C HIS A 138 10.27 -16.42 -16.62
N ILE A 139 9.46 -17.25 -17.28
CA ILE A 139 9.77 -18.69 -17.45
C ILE A 139 11.08 -18.87 -18.23
N MET A 140 11.30 -18.08 -19.29
CA MET A 140 12.53 -18.13 -20.08
C MET A 140 13.77 -17.72 -19.26
N THR A 141 13.63 -16.75 -18.36
CA THR A 141 14.74 -16.22 -17.55
C THR A 141 15.19 -17.18 -16.44
N VAL A 142 14.25 -17.88 -15.80
CA VAL A 142 14.56 -18.80 -14.67
C VAL A 142 15.22 -20.11 -15.15
N GLY A 143 15.04 -20.47 -16.42
CA GLY A 143 15.60 -21.70 -17.00
C GLY A 143 14.93 -22.98 -16.46
N GLN A 144 15.46 -24.15 -16.85
CA GLN A 144 14.85 -25.45 -16.53
C GLN A 144 15.13 -25.96 -15.11
N SER A 145 16.08 -25.35 -14.38
CA SER A 145 16.60 -25.89 -13.11
C SER A 145 15.75 -25.54 -11.88
N GLN A 146 14.81 -24.60 -11.99
CA GLN A 146 13.89 -24.23 -10.91
C GLN A 146 12.47 -24.09 -11.44
N ARG A 147 11.48 -24.39 -10.60
CA ARG A 147 10.08 -24.14 -10.96
C ARG A 147 9.82 -22.64 -10.86
N PRO A 148 9.58 -21.91 -11.97
CA PRO A 148 9.36 -20.48 -11.93
C PRO A 148 8.07 -20.16 -11.16
N GLY A 149 8.02 -18.96 -10.57
CA GLY A 149 6.78 -18.39 -10.07
C GLY A 149 5.74 -18.32 -11.21
N ALA A 150 4.47 -18.47 -10.85
CA ALA A 150 3.40 -18.47 -11.83
C ALA A 150 2.28 -17.51 -11.42
N ILE A 151 1.80 -16.72 -12.37
CA ILE A 151 0.52 -16.03 -12.24
C ILE A 151 -0.57 -17.11 -12.12
N ARG A 152 -1.13 -17.24 -10.91
CA ARG A 152 -2.15 -18.23 -10.58
C ARG A 152 -3.53 -17.78 -11.02
N GLY A 153 -3.77 -16.48 -11.07
CA GLY A 153 -4.97 -15.91 -11.66
C GLY A 153 -5.18 -14.44 -11.32
N VAL A 154 -6.21 -13.89 -11.95
CA VAL A 154 -6.59 -12.47 -11.85
C VAL A 154 -7.91 -12.37 -11.09
N PHE A 155 -7.91 -11.61 -10.00
CA PHE A 155 -9.12 -11.27 -9.27
C PHE A 155 -9.73 -9.99 -9.85
N ALA A 156 -10.84 -10.13 -10.58
CA ALA A 156 -11.49 -9.03 -11.26
C ALA A 156 -12.95 -8.89 -10.77
N PRO A 157 -13.18 -8.56 -9.50
CA PRO A 157 -14.51 -8.51 -8.91
C PRO A 157 -15.34 -7.36 -9.46
N THR A 158 -16.66 -7.51 -9.39
CA THR A 158 -17.59 -6.38 -9.56
C THR A 158 -17.66 -5.53 -8.28
N VAL A 159 -18.15 -4.29 -8.40
CA VAL A 159 -18.42 -3.44 -7.22
C VAL A 159 -19.33 -4.16 -6.22
N LYS A 160 -20.39 -4.83 -6.68
CA LYS A 160 -21.28 -5.64 -5.82
C LYS A 160 -20.57 -6.80 -5.11
N THR A 161 -19.56 -7.40 -5.75
CA THR A 161 -18.76 -8.46 -5.11
C THR A 161 -17.89 -7.88 -3.99
N MET A 162 -17.29 -6.70 -4.23
CA MET A 162 -16.48 -6.03 -3.21
C MET A 162 -17.37 -5.44 -2.11
N TYR A 163 -18.53 -4.88 -2.45
CA TYR A 163 -19.43 -4.14 -1.55
C TYR A 163 -20.85 -4.73 -1.64
N PRO A 164 -21.11 -5.85 -0.95
CA PRO A 164 -22.37 -6.61 -1.10
C PRO A 164 -23.58 -6.00 -0.40
N THR A 165 -23.38 -5.13 0.60
CA THR A 165 -24.46 -4.46 1.34
C THR A 165 -24.77 -3.10 0.74
N LEU A 166 -23.85 -2.14 0.91
CA LEU A 166 -23.89 -0.81 0.32
C LEU A 166 -22.47 -0.44 -0.14
N PRO A 167 -22.28 0.15 -1.34
CA PRO A 167 -21.03 0.79 -1.66
C PRO A 167 -20.80 1.92 -0.64
N PRO A 168 -19.62 1.99 0.01
CA PRO A 168 -19.31 3.08 0.94
C PRO A 168 -19.41 4.41 0.20
N THR A 169 -20.02 5.42 0.81
CA THR A 169 -20.11 6.72 0.15
C THR A 169 -18.74 7.41 0.14
N SER A 170 -18.55 8.30 -0.83
CA SER A 170 -17.36 9.14 -0.88
C SER A 170 -17.43 10.30 0.12
N ASP A 171 -18.48 10.43 0.95
CA ASP A 171 -18.58 11.49 1.95
C ASP A 171 -17.74 11.17 3.18
N ILE A 172 -17.07 12.17 3.75
CA ILE A 172 -16.21 11.99 4.95
C ILE A 172 -17.00 11.41 6.13
N ALA A 173 -18.25 11.84 6.31
CA ALA A 173 -19.15 11.34 7.36
C ALA A 173 -20.23 10.37 6.83
N GLY A 174 -20.06 9.87 5.61
CA GLY A 174 -21.08 9.03 4.97
C GLY A 174 -21.17 7.61 5.53
N PRO A 175 -22.30 6.92 5.31
CA PRO A 175 -22.49 5.55 5.78
C PRO A 175 -21.57 4.56 5.07
N GLY A 176 -21.05 3.58 5.82
CA GLY A 176 -20.21 2.51 5.29
C GLY A 176 -19.30 1.91 6.35
N SER A 177 -18.62 0.81 6.00
CA SER A 177 -17.53 0.25 6.81
C SER A 177 -16.20 0.72 6.24
N PHE A 178 -15.43 1.43 7.05
CA PHE A 178 -14.17 2.04 6.63
C PHE A 178 -13.02 1.63 7.54
N VAL A 179 -11.82 1.68 6.98
CA VAL A 179 -10.56 1.64 7.71
C VAL A 179 -9.87 2.98 7.51
N THR A 180 -9.46 3.62 8.60
CA THR A 180 -8.74 4.89 8.59
C THR A 180 -7.43 4.75 9.35
N ILE A 181 -6.36 5.32 8.81
CA ILE A 181 -5.02 5.31 9.42
C ILE A 181 -4.66 6.75 9.75
N THR A 182 -4.69 7.10 11.02
CA THR A 182 -4.44 8.47 11.49
C THR A 182 -3.09 8.55 12.21
N PRO A 183 -2.38 9.70 12.13
CA PRO A 183 -2.70 10.89 11.33
C PRO A 183 -2.25 10.80 9.86
N LEU A 184 -1.61 9.70 9.44
CA LEU A 184 -0.92 9.61 8.15
C LEU A 184 -1.84 9.84 6.94
N GLY A 185 -3.08 9.35 7.01
CA GLY A 185 -4.07 9.51 5.95
C GLY A 185 -4.62 10.93 5.77
N SER A 186 -4.33 11.87 6.68
CA SER A 186 -4.76 13.28 6.60
C SER A 186 -3.62 14.25 6.29
N GLN A 187 -2.40 13.75 6.04
CA GLN A 187 -1.24 14.56 5.68
C GLN A 187 -1.03 14.58 4.16
N LEU A 188 -0.30 15.55 3.63
CA LEU A 188 0.15 15.60 2.21
C LEU A 188 -0.99 15.30 1.20
N GLU A 189 -0.90 14.22 0.43
CA GLU A 189 -1.94 13.82 -0.53
C GLU A 189 -3.31 13.64 0.14
N GLY A 190 -3.34 13.25 1.42
CA GLY A 190 -4.55 13.11 2.21
C GLY A 190 -5.18 14.44 2.59
N ALA A 191 -4.39 15.52 2.70
CA ALA A 191 -4.92 16.87 2.89
C ALA A 191 -5.58 17.38 1.59
N SER A 192 -4.93 17.15 0.44
CA SER A 192 -5.48 17.51 -0.88
C SER A 192 -6.64 16.60 -1.29
N ARG A 193 -6.68 15.35 -0.82
CA ARG A 193 -7.69 14.33 -1.16
C ARG A 193 -8.23 13.63 0.11
N PRO A 194 -9.09 14.32 0.90
CA PRO A 194 -9.50 13.87 2.25
C PRO A 194 -10.09 12.46 2.36
N ILE A 195 -10.67 11.93 1.28
CA ILE A 195 -11.33 10.63 1.26
C ILE A 195 -10.43 9.52 0.69
N PHE A 196 -9.38 9.89 -0.05
CA PHE A 196 -8.59 8.96 -0.87
C PHE A 196 -8.00 7.81 -0.04
N PHE A 197 -7.27 8.14 1.03
CA PHE A 197 -6.58 7.12 1.82
C PHE A 197 -7.52 6.25 2.66
N ARG A 198 -8.69 6.77 3.08
CA ARG A 198 -9.74 5.95 3.68
C ARG A 198 -10.25 4.91 2.70
N GLY A 199 -10.50 5.31 1.45
CA GLY A 199 -10.88 4.40 0.36
C GLY A 199 -9.81 3.32 0.12
N VAL A 200 -8.56 3.73 0.00
CA VAL A 200 -7.40 2.84 -0.21
C VAL A 200 -7.22 1.84 0.93
N ALA A 201 -7.22 2.30 2.19
CA ALA A 201 -7.08 1.43 3.36
C ALA A 201 -8.23 0.42 3.45
N THR A 202 -9.46 0.87 3.18
CA THR A 202 -10.65 0.03 3.20
C THR A 202 -10.59 -1.07 2.14
N VAL A 203 -10.30 -0.72 0.88
CA VAL A 203 -10.23 -1.71 -0.20
C VAL A 203 -9.06 -2.67 -0.01
N CYS A 204 -7.89 -2.19 0.43
CA CYS A 204 -6.73 -3.04 0.69
C CYS A 204 -7.00 -4.01 1.84
N THR A 205 -7.64 -3.56 2.93
CA THR A 205 -8.05 -4.45 4.03
C THR A 205 -8.97 -5.57 3.53
N LYS A 206 -9.92 -5.26 2.65
CA LYS A 206 -10.80 -6.27 2.04
C LYS A 206 -10.00 -7.24 1.17
N LEU A 207 -9.14 -6.73 0.30
CA LEU A 207 -8.30 -7.57 -0.57
C LEU A 207 -7.37 -8.49 0.24
N PHE A 208 -6.75 -8.00 1.31
CA PHE A 208 -5.88 -8.81 2.17
C PHE A 208 -6.66 -9.92 2.88
N ASN A 209 -7.89 -9.64 3.32
CA ASN A 209 -8.79 -10.66 3.88
C ASN A 209 -9.34 -11.65 2.84
N ILE A 210 -9.40 -11.27 1.57
CA ILE A 210 -9.86 -12.15 0.48
C ILE A 210 -8.72 -13.07 0.05
N VAL A 211 -7.53 -12.51 -0.20
CA VAL A 211 -6.40 -13.18 -0.83
C VAL A 211 -5.49 -13.88 0.18
N GLN A 212 -5.33 -13.32 1.40
CA GLN A 212 -4.44 -13.84 2.45
C GLN A 212 -3.04 -14.18 1.91
N ALA A 213 -2.45 -13.22 1.20
CA ALA A 213 -1.14 -13.37 0.59
C ALA A 213 -0.02 -13.34 1.64
N ASP A 214 1.04 -14.10 1.40
CA ASP A 214 2.25 -14.06 2.22
C ASP A 214 3.00 -12.72 2.00
N ARG A 215 2.94 -12.19 0.77
CA ARG A 215 3.52 -10.89 0.41
C ARG A 215 2.59 -10.06 -0.47
N VAL A 216 2.56 -8.75 -0.25
CA VAL A 216 1.83 -7.80 -1.08
C VAL A 216 2.80 -6.78 -1.68
N TYR A 217 2.60 -6.40 -2.94
CA TYR A 217 3.55 -5.55 -3.68
C TYR A 217 2.90 -4.21 -4.02
N PHE A 218 3.55 -3.12 -3.64
CA PHE A 218 3.15 -1.76 -3.94
C PHE A 218 4.32 -0.97 -4.54
N GLY A 219 4.02 -0.04 -5.45
CA GLY A 219 5.02 0.82 -6.07
C GLY A 219 5.44 1.96 -5.15
N GLN A 220 6.73 2.28 -5.15
CA GLN A 220 7.29 3.42 -4.43
C GLN A 220 6.73 4.75 -4.93
N LYS A 221 6.29 4.85 -6.19
CA LYS A 221 5.72 6.06 -6.79
C LYS A 221 4.64 6.70 -5.92
N ASP A 222 3.76 5.88 -5.36
CA ASP A 222 2.75 6.27 -4.39
C ASP A 222 3.28 6.04 -2.97
N ILE A 223 4.37 6.73 -2.60
CA ILE A 223 5.15 6.42 -1.38
C ILE A 223 4.31 6.54 -0.11
N GLN A 224 3.45 7.57 -0.01
CA GLN A 224 2.57 7.76 1.13
C GLN A 224 1.55 6.64 1.25
N GLN A 225 1.00 6.16 0.11
CA GLN A 225 0.16 4.95 0.10
C GLN A 225 0.94 3.75 0.62
N SER A 226 2.15 3.52 0.14
CA SER A 226 2.99 2.40 0.57
C SER A 226 3.28 2.42 2.08
N ILE A 227 3.57 3.60 2.64
CA ILE A 227 3.81 3.75 4.09
C ILE A 227 2.51 3.60 4.88
N LEU A 228 1.39 4.14 4.38
CA LEU A 228 0.07 3.93 4.97
C LEU A 228 -0.26 2.44 5.08
N ILE A 229 -0.04 1.68 4.00
CA ILE A 229 -0.30 0.24 3.97
C ILE A 229 0.65 -0.52 4.91
N LYS A 230 1.93 -0.15 4.98
CA LYS A 230 2.86 -0.71 5.98
C LYS A 230 2.36 -0.47 7.40
N ARG A 231 1.91 0.74 7.71
CA ARG A 231 1.36 1.10 9.02
C ARG A 231 0.09 0.30 9.33
N MET A 232 -0.83 0.22 8.38
CA MET A 232 -2.06 -0.58 8.49
C MET A 232 -1.76 -2.06 8.78
N VAL A 233 -0.84 -2.66 8.02
CA VAL A 233 -0.45 -4.07 8.22
C VAL A 233 0.14 -4.30 9.60
N LYS A 234 1.01 -3.39 10.06
CA LYS A 234 1.62 -3.45 11.39
C LYS A 234 0.58 -3.29 12.51
N ASP A 235 -0.25 -2.26 12.44
CA ASP A 235 -1.19 -1.90 13.52
C ASP A 235 -2.32 -2.92 13.67
N PHE A 236 -2.79 -3.50 12.56
CA PHE A 236 -3.84 -4.53 12.57
C PHE A 236 -3.31 -5.96 12.62
N HIS A 237 -1.99 -6.15 12.79
CA HIS A 237 -1.32 -7.46 12.80
C HIS A 237 -1.73 -8.35 11.60
N ILE A 238 -1.86 -7.74 10.42
CA ILE A 238 -2.22 -8.47 9.20
C ILE A 238 -1.01 -9.36 8.82
N PRO A 239 -1.18 -10.68 8.66
CA PRO A 239 -0.07 -11.61 8.47
C PRO A 239 0.43 -11.59 7.01
N THR A 240 0.95 -10.45 6.56
CA THR A 240 1.49 -10.26 5.22
C THR A 240 2.71 -9.35 5.23
N GLU A 241 3.70 -9.63 4.39
CA GLU A 241 4.86 -8.75 4.20
C GLU A 241 4.55 -7.70 3.12
N VAL A 242 4.71 -6.42 3.44
CA VAL A 242 4.54 -5.34 2.44
C VAL A 242 5.87 -5.08 1.73
N ARG A 243 5.92 -5.43 0.45
CA ARG A 243 7.05 -5.20 -0.46
C ARG A 243 6.84 -3.89 -1.21
N VAL A 244 7.74 -2.92 -1.00
CA VAL A 244 7.73 -1.66 -1.76
C VAL A 244 8.79 -1.75 -2.84
N VAL A 245 8.35 -1.73 -4.08
CA VAL A 245 9.21 -1.85 -5.27
C VAL A 245 9.56 -0.44 -5.77
N PRO A 246 10.83 -0.16 -6.14
CA PRO A 246 11.24 1.14 -6.66
C PRO A 246 10.37 1.63 -7.82
N THR A 247 10.24 2.95 -7.95
CA THR A 247 9.51 3.58 -9.05
C THR A 247 10.17 3.25 -10.39
N GLU A 248 9.44 2.59 -11.29
CA GLU A 248 9.85 2.47 -12.68
C GLU A 248 9.71 3.83 -13.39
N ARG A 249 10.71 4.15 -14.19
CA ARG A 249 10.84 5.44 -14.87
C ARG A 249 11.08 5.21 -16.35
N GLU A 250 10.58 6.14 -17.15
CA GLU A 250 10.94 6.26 -18.56
C GLU A 250 12.43 6.64 -18.70
N PRO A 251 13.08 6.45 -19.87
CA PRO A 251 14.51 6.70 -20.03
C PRO A 251 14.97 8.13 -19.69
N ASP A 252 14.08 9.11 -19.84
CA ASP A 252 14.28 10.52 -19.48
C ASP A 252 14.01 10.82 -17.99
N GLY A 253 13.69 9.79 -17.20
CA GLY A 253 13.50 9.86 -15.77
C GLY A 253 12.07 10.13 -15.32
N LEU A 254 11.10 10.38 -16.21
CA LEU A 254 9.71 10.57 -15.77
C LEU A 254 9.18 9.29 -15.10
N ALA A 255 8.55 9.42 -13.94
CA ALA A 255 7.89 8.29 -13.29
C ALA A 255 6.73 7.76 -14.15
N MET A 256 6.71 6.45 -14.38
CA MET A 256 5.65 5.85 -15.19
C MET A 256 4.30 5.91 -14.46
N SER A 257 3.26 6.31 -15.18
CA SER A 257 1.91 6.46 -14.66
C SER A 257 0.90 6.19 -15.77
N SER A 258 -0.23 5.55 -15.45
CA SER A 258 -1.37 5.47 -16.37
C SER A 258 -1.84 6.85 -16.83
N ARG A 259 -1.70 7.88 -15.98
CA ARG A 259 -2.05 9.28 -16.30
C ARG A 259 -1.13 9.94 -17.34
N ASN A 260 0.05 9.38 -17.63
CA ASN A 260 0.98 9.98 -18.61
C ASN A 260 0.35 10.01 -20.02
N VAL A 261 -0.56 9.08 -20.32
CA VAL A 261 -1.28 9.03 -21.61
C VAL A 261 -2.06 10.32 -21.89
N TYR A 262 -2.53 11.01 -20.84
CA TYR A 262 -3.31 12.23 -21.01
C TYR A 262 -2.46 13.45 -21.35
N LEU A 263 -1.14 13.42 -21.17
CA LEU A 263 -0.27 14.57 -21.38
C LEU A 263 -0.17 14.95 -22.88
N GLY A 264 -0.19 13.96 -23.77
CA GLY A 264 0.24 14.16 -25.16
C GLY A 264 1.72 14.53 -25.25
N ASN A 265 2.26 14.60 -26.47
CA ASN A 265 3.71 14.65 -26.68
C ASN A 265 4.39 15.86 -26.02
N ARG A 266 3.88 17.08 -26.26
CA ARG A 266 4.53 18.32 -25.79
C ARG A 266 4.55 18.43 -24.27
N ARG A 267 3.42 18.18 -23.62
CA ARG A 267 3.34 18.26 -22.14
C ARG A 267 4.07 17.10 -21.47
N ARG A 268 4.19 15.95 -22.15
CA ARG A 268 4.97 14.82 -21.67
C ARG A 268 6.45 15.19 -21.57
N GLU A 269 7.00 15.89 -22.56
CA GLU A 269 8.38 16.39 -22.49
C GLU A 269 8.56 17.36 -21.32
N ASP A 270 7.66 18.33 -21.16
CA ASP A 270 7.75 19.30 -20.07
C ASP A 270 7.57 18.66 -18.68
N ALA A 271 6.79 17.58 -18.59
CA ALA A 271 6.55 16.87 -17.32
C ALA A 271 7.83 16.32 -16.66
N THR A 272 8.93 16.18 -17.42
CA THR A 272 10.24 15.75 -16.91
C THR A 272 10.85 16.72 -15.89
N VAL A 273 10.38 17.98 -15.84
CA VAL A 273 10.81 18.95 -14.82
C VAL A 273 10.62 18.43 -13.39
N LEU A 274 9.57 17.62 -13.16
CA LEU A 274 9.26 17.05 -11.85
C LEU A 274 10.36 16.09 -11.36
N SER A 275 10.78 15.15 -12.21
CA SER A 275 11.83 14.18 -11.85
C SER A 275 13.18 14.87 -11.71
N ARG A 276 13.49 15.82 -12.60
CA ARG A 276 14.69 16.66 -12.51
C ARG A 276 14.77 17.41 -11.18
N ALA A 277 13.68 18.06 -10.75
CA ALA A 277 13.63 18.82 -9.50
C ALA A 277 13.89 17.92 -8.26
N LEU A 278 13.29 16.72 -8.25
CA LEU A 278 13.52 15.74 -7.20
C LEU A 278 14.96 15.20 -7.22
N PHE A 279 15.52 14.94 -8.40
CA PHE A 279 16.91 14.49 -8.54
C PHE A 279 17.91 15.56 -8.08
N ALA A 280 17.69 16.83 -8.41
CA ALA A 280 18.51 17.93 -7.91
C ALA A 280 18.56 17.96 -6.37
N THR A 281 17.41 17.74 -5.72
CA THR A 281 17.34 17.64 -4.26
C THR A 281 18.13 16.44 -3.73
N ARG A 282 17.93 15.26 -4.32
CA ARG A 282 18.63 14.02 -3.96
C ARG A 282 20.15 14.17 -4.12
N ASP A 283 20.58 14.75 -5.23
CA ASP A 283 21.99 14.88 -5.57
C ASP A 283 22.68 15.88 -4.63
N LEU A 284 21.99 16.97 -4.26
CA LEU A 284 22.47 17.92 -3.24
C LEU A 284 22.57 17.27 -1.85
N TYR A 285 21.63 16.40 -1.48
CA TYR A 285 21.70 15.61 -0.24
C TYR A 285 22.90 14.64 -0.26
N ASN A 286 23.09 13.93 -1.38
CA ASN A 286 24.21 13.02 -1.57
C ASN A 286 25.56 13.74 -1.50
N ALA A 287 25.62 15.00 -1.94
CA ALA A 287 26.80 15.86 -1.87
C ALA A 287 27.15 16.33 -0.46
N GLY A 288 26.28 16.16 0.54
CA GLY A 288 26.59 16.56 1.92
C GLY A 288 25.51 17.36 2.62
N VAL A 289 24.60 17.98 1.88
CA VAL A 289 23.70 18.99 2.43
C VAL A 289 22.56 18.33 3.20
N LEU A 290 22.37 18.76 4.44
CA LEU A 290 21.29 18.29 5.30
C LEU A 290 20.23 19.35 5.57
N ASP A 291 20.52 20.62 5.26
CA ASP A 291 19.61 21.74 5.49
C ASP A 291 18.37 21.65 4.59
N VAL A 292 17.19 21.53 5.20
CA VAL A 292 15.95 21.25 4.46
C VAL A 292 15.58 22.40 3.53
N ARG A 293 15.76 23.65 3.96
CA ARG A 293 15.51 24.83 3.12
C ARG A 293 16.36 24.79 1.85
N ARG A 294 17.66 24.51 1.97
CA ARG A 294 18.56 24.39 0.81
C ARG A 294 18.20 23.23 -0.10
N LEU A 295 17.85 22.08 0.47
CA LEU A 295 17.40 20.91 -0.28
C LEU A 295 16.13 21.20 -1.07
N ARG A 296 15.12 21.79 -0.42
CA ARG A 296 13.85 22.17 -1.05
C ARG A 296 14.06 23.24 -2.12
N ARG A 297 14.91 24.25 -1.86
CA ARG A 297 15.26 25.28 -2.84
C ARG A 297 15.90 24.70 -4.10
N ALA A 298 16.70 23.63 -3.99
CA ALA A 298 17.25 22.97 -5.17
C ALA A 298 16.17 22.44 -6.13
N ALA A 299 15.06 21.91 -5.60
CA ALA A 299 13.92 21.55 -6.43
C ALA A 299 13.26 22.77 -7.08
N PHE A 300 13.01 23.83 -6.31
CA PHE A 300 12.38 25.06 -6.82
C PHE A 300 13.19 25.73 -7.92
N ASN A 301 14.52 25.79 -7.79
CA ASN A 301 15.39 26.37 -8.81
C ASN A 301 15.22 25.67 -10.16
N VAL A 302 15.04 24.34 -10.18
CA VAL A 302 14.81 23.59 -11.43
C VAL A 302 13.50 24.00 -12.11
N PHE A 303 12.45 24.28 -11.33
CA PHE A 303 11.19 24.80 -11.87
C PHE A 303 11.31 26.25 -12.36
N GLU A 304 12.03 27.10 -11.64
CA GLU A 304 12.30 28.49 -12.05
C GLU A 304 13.11 28.54 -13.35
N GLU A 305 14.13 27.70 -13.47
CA GLU A 305 14.92 27.54 -14.70
C GLU A 305 14.05 27.04 -15.86
N ASP A 306 13.20 26.03 -15.65
CA ASP A 306 12.33 25.52 -16.71
C ASP A 306 11.27 26.54 -17.15
N ALA A 307 10.76 27.36 -16.22
CA ALA A 307 9.81 28.43 -16.51
C ALA A 307 10.39 29.53 -17.43
N THR A 308 11.72 29.70 -17.45
CA THR A 308 12.43 30.68 -18.30
C THR A 308 13.12 30.06 -19.52
N ARG A 309 13.08 28.73 -19.65
CA ARG A 309 13.76 28.00 -20.73
C ARG A 309 13.15 28.35 -22.09
N VAL A 310 13.97 28.80 -23.04
CA VAL A 310 13.54 29.01 -24.43
C VAL A 310 13.42 27.66 -25.14
N ARG A 311 12.23 27.37 -25.67
CA ARG A 311 11.93 26.16 -26.46
C ARG A 311 12.35 26.33 -27.91
N SER A 312 12.34 25.21 -28.65
CA SER A 312 12.62 25.20 -30.10
C SER A 312 11.64 26.05 -30.93
N ASP A 313 10.46 26.38 -30.41
CA ASP A 313 9.50 27.29 -31.03
C ASP A 313 9.72 28.77 -30.68
N GLY A 314 10.84 29.09 -30.01
CA GLY A 314 11.25 30.46 -29.67
C GLY A 314 10.54 31.07 -28.46
N ARG A 315 9.69 30.31 -27.75
CA ARG A 315 9.01 30.79 -26.53
C ARG A 315 9.67 30.29 -25.26
N GLU A 316 9.59 31.12 -24.23
CA GLU A 316 9.99 30.75 -22.88
C GLU A 316 8.97 29.82 -22.21
N GLY A 317 9.47 28.95 -21.33
CA GLY A 317 8.66 28.09 -20.48
C GLY A 317 8.21 26.78 -21.13
N SER A 318 7.29 26.09 -20.46
CA SER A 318 6.67 24.85 -20.91
C SER A 318 5.60 25.07 -22.00
N SER A 319 5.10 23.98 -22.60
CA SER A 319 4.05 24.00 -23.63
C SER A 319 2.64 24.28 -23.13
N GLY A 320 2.43 24.20 -21.84
CA GLY A 320 1.28 24.73 -21.11
C GLY A 320 1.70 25.06 -19.69
N ARG A 321 0.85 25.76 -18.95
CA ARG A 321 1.12 26.13 -17.54
C ARG A 321 1.41 24.89 -16.68
N ILE A 322 2.51 24.94 -15.93
CA ILE A 322 2.84 23.99 -14.86
C ILE A 322 2.65 24.69 -13.52
N GLU A 323 1.83 24.11 -12.65
CA GLU A 323 1.60 24.60 -11.30
C GLU A 323 2.10 23.60 -10.27
N ILE A 324 3.00 24.03 -9.40
CA ILE A 324 3.49 23.20 -8.29
C ILE A 324 2.39 23.17 -7.23
N ASP A 325 1.83 21.99 -6.96
CA ASP A 325 0.87 21.79 -5.87
C ASP A 325 1.62 21.75 -4.54
N TYR A 326 2.65 20.89 -4.44
CA TYR A 326 3.59 20.94 -3.32
C TYR A 326 4.94 20.32 -3.65
N ILE A 327 5.95 20.70 -2.85
CA ILE A 327 7.22 19.99 -2.70
C ILE A 327 7.47 19.84 -1.21
N ALA A 328 7.42 18.61 -0.71
CA ALA A 328 7.44 18.31 0.72
C ALA A 328 8.63 17.42 1.08
N MET A 329 9.30 17.76 2.17
CA MET A 329 10.29 16.91 2.84
C MET A 329 9.59 16.22 4.00
N SER A 330 9.65 14.89 4.08
CA SER A 330 8.89 14.11 5.07
C SER A 330 9.77 13.07 5.76
N ASP A 331 9.44 12.78 7.01
CA ASP A 331 9.96 11.62 7.72
C ASP A 331 9.50 10.31 7.05
N PRO A 332 10.39 9.33 6.81
CA PRO A 332 10.10 8.17 5.96
C PRO A 332 9.15 7.14 6.60
N ASP A 333 8.92 7.20 7.92
CA ASP A 333 8.05 6.25 8.62
C ASP A 333 6.70 6.87 8.97
N THR A 334 6.69 8.15 9.32
CA THR A 334 5.49 8.86 9.76
C THR A 334 4.83 9.69 8.67
N MET A 335 5.57 10.04 7.61
CA MET A 335 5.20 11.04 6.60
C MET A 335 4.92 12.44 7.19
N GLY A 336 5.36 12.70 8.43
CA GLY A 336 5.32 14.03 9.01
C GLY A 336 6.28 14.98 8.30
N THR A 337 5.81 16.19 7.99
CA THR A 337 6.61 17.21 7.33
C THR A 337 7.83 17.61 8.17
N ILE A 338 9.00 17.61 7.53
CA ILE A 338 10.24 18.16 8.09
C ILE A 338 10.31 19.62 7.63
N MET A 339 10.25 20.55 8.58
CA MET A 339 10.19 21.99 8.31
C MET A 339 11.53 22.54 7.79
N ASP A 340 11.47 23.65 7.06
CA ASP A 340 12.62 24.32 6.43
C ASP A 340 13.71 24.79 7.41
N ASP A 341 13.36 25.04 8.67
CA ASP A 341 14.29 25.43 9.72
C ASP A 341 15.04 24.23 10.33
N LYS A 342 14.76 23.01 9.85
CA LYS A 342 15.36 21.76 10.33
C LYS A 342 16.42 21.22 9.36
N LYS A 343 17.12 20.20 9.84
CA LYS A 343 18.04 19.38 9.05
C LYS A 343 17.50 17.95 8.93
N VAL A 344 17.75 17.31 7.79
CA VAL A 344 17.53 15.88 7.61
C VAL A 344 18.45 15.11 8.56
N ASN A 345 17.89 14.17 9.33
CA ASN A 345 18.69 13.28 10.16
C ASN A 345 19.38 12.24 9.25
N PRO A 346 20.72 12.27 9.10
CA PRO A 346 21.42 11.39 8.16
C PRO A 346 21.34 9.91 8.55
N ARG A 347 20.97 9.57 9.79
CA ARG A 347 20.77 8.17 10.20
C ARG A 347 19.42 7.59 9.77
N ILE A 348 18.43 8.45 9.53
CA ILE A 348 17.07 8.08 9.18
C ILE A 348 16.81 8.35 7.68
N GLY A 349 17.40 9.41 7.14
CA GLY A 349 17.07 9.90 5.81
C GLY A 349 15.78 10.71 5.80
N ALA A 350 15.18 10.85 4.63
CA ALA A 350 13.89 11.52 4.41
C ALA A 350 13.26 11.08 3.09
N VAL A 351 12.01 11.45 2.87
CA VAL A 351 11.31 11.32 1.58
C VAL A 351 11.02 12.72 1.05
N VAL A 352 11.43 12.98 -0.18
CA VAL A 352 11.03 14.18 -0.91
C VAL A 352 9.91 13.79 -1.85
N SER A 353 8.73 14.35 -1.66
CA SER A 353 7.57 14.14 -2.51
C SER A 353 7.19 15.45 -3.19
N ALA A 354 6.79 15.37 -4.45
CA ALA A 354 6.28 16.52 -5.17
C ALA A 354 5.04 16.16 -5.99
N ALA A 355 4.14 17.13 -6.10
CA ALA A 355 2.98 17.08 -6.97
C ALA A 355 2.90 18.34 -7.81
N MET A 356 2.48 18.20 -9.06
CA MET A 356 2.25 19.32 -9.96
C MET A 356 1.04 19.08 -10.85
N ILE A 357 0.43 20.16 -11.31
CA ILE A 357 -0.66 20.18 -12.27
C ILE A 357 -0.13 20.69 -13.60
N VAL A 358 -0.33 19.92 -14.66
CA VAL A 358 0.05 20.28 -16.03
C VAL A 358 -1.22 20.65 -16.80
N SER A 359 -1.40 21.93 -17.10
CA SER A 359 -2.55 22.46 -17.84
C SER A 359 -2.54 22.03 -19.31
N PRO A 360 -3.65 22.18 -20.06
CA PRO A 360 -3.66 22.05 -21.52
C PRO A 360 -2.62 22.95 -22.19
N VAL A 361 -2.18 22.58 -23.40
CA VAL A 361 -1.22 23.39 -24.14
C VAL A 361 -1.78 24.78 -24.50
N ASP A 362 -0.95 25.82 -24.47
CA ASP A 362 -1.41 27.20 -24.67
C ASP A 362 -1.90 27.49 -26.11
N LYS A 363 -1.38 26.74 -27.08
CA LYS A 363 -1.76 26.84 -28.50
C LYS A 363 -1.96 25.44 -29.06
N PRO A 364 -3.17 24.87 -28.94
CA PRO A 364 -3.48 23.57 -29.50
C PRO A 364 -3.49 23.67 -31.03
N LYS A 365 -2.84 22.71 -31.68
CA LYS A 365 -2.74 22.56 -33.14
C LYS A 365 -3.59 21.39 -33.65
N THR A 366 -3.96 20.47 -32.77
CA THR A 366 -4.70 19.26 -33.09
C THR A 366 -6.00 19.19 -32.28
N GLN A 367 -6.96 18.39 -32.74
CA GLN A 367 -8.20 18.15 -31.99
C GLN A 367 -7.92 17.45 -30.66
N GLU A 368 -6.89 16.60 -30.61
CA GLU A 368 -6.42 15.98 -29.37
C GLU A 368 -5.95 17.03 -28.36
N GLU A 369 -5.12 17.98 -28.80
CA GLU A 369 -4.66 19.09 -27.94
C GLU A 369 -5.81 20.00 -27.48
N LEU A 370 -6.82 20.25 -28.33
CA LEU A 370 -8.02 21.03 -27.96
C LEU A 370 -8.85 20.37 -26.85
N ASN A 371 -8.86 19.04 -26.82
CA ASN A 371 -9.65 18.26 -25.86
C ASN A 371 -8.87 17.95 -24.57
N GLN A 372 -7.65 18.45 -24.43
CA GLN A 372 -6.82 18.20 -23.25
C GLN A 372 -7.47 18.74 -21.98
N ARG A 373 -7.33 17.96 -20.90
CA ARG A 373 -7.61 18.39 -19.53
C ARG A 373 -6.31 18.53 -18.75
N SER A 374 -6.40 19.21 -17.61
CA SER A 374 -5.29 19.29 -16.65
C SER A 374 -4.96 17.90 -16.10
N VAL A 375 -3.68 17.59 -15.98
CA VAL A 375 -3.20 16.31 -15.44
C VAL A 375 -2.39 16.57 -14.18
N ARG A 376 -2.80 15.98 -13.05
CA ARG A 376 -2.04 16.03 -11.80
C ARG A 376 -1.06 14.86 -11.74
N LEU A 377 0.24 15.18 -11.68
CA LEU A 377 1.34 14.23 -11.56
C LEU A 377 1.92 14.26 -10.16
N ILE A 378 2.40 13.10 -9.71
CA ILE A 378 3.10 12.94 -8.44
C ILE A 378 4.38 12.14 -8.66
N ASP A 379 5.41 12.45 -7.89
CA ASP A 379 6.66 11.70 -7.86
C ASP A 379 7.35 11.86 -6.50
N ASN A 380 8.31 10.99 -6.21
CA ASN A 380 9.13 11.07 -5.00
C ASN A 380 10.54 10.49 -5.21
N VAL A 381 11.44 10.91 -4.32
CA VAL A 381 12.76 10.31 -4.13
C VAL A 381 13.00 10.06 -2.64
N ILE A 382 13.65 8.95 -2.34
CA ILE A 382 14.08 8.61 -0.97
C ILE A 382 15.51 9.11 -0.80
N LEU A 383 15.70 9.98 0.20
CA LEU A 383 17.01 10.38 0.70
C LEU A 383 17.48 9.30 1.67
N GLU A 384 18.31 8.39 1.19
CA GLU A 384 18.72 7.21 1.96
C GLU A 384 19.55 7.59 3.20
N PRO A 385 19.46 6.82 4.30
CA PRO A 385 20.36 6.94 5.44
C PRO A 385 21.84 6.89 5.01
N ARG A 386 22.62 7.86 5.48
CA ARG A 386 24.09 7.95 5.32
C ARG A 386 24.83 7.22 6.44
N ILE A 387 24.35 6.03 6.80
CA ILE A 387 25.02 5.10 7.72
C ILE A 387 25.88 4.11 6.95
N ASN A 388 26.91 3.56 7.59
CA ASN A 388 27.75 2.54 6.97
C ASN A 388 26.90 1.31 6.60
N ARG A 389 27.22 0.65 5.48
CA ARG A 389 26.53 -0.52 4.93
C ARG A 389 26.33 -1.65 5.95
N LYS A 390 27.27 -1.84 6.90
CA LYS A 390 27.15 -2.82 8.02
C LYS A 390 26.02 -2.45 8.99
N GLU A 391 25.92 -1.18 9.37
CA GLU A 391 24.87 -0.65 10.24
C GLU A 391 23.50 -0.70 9.56
N ARG A 392 23.46 -0.42 8.25
CA ARG A 392 22.24 -0.54 7.42
C ARG A 392 21.69 -1.97 7.37
N LYS A 393 22.56 -2.98 7.25
CA LYS A 393 22.16 -4.39 7.29
C LYS A 393 21.62 -4.78 8.67
N HIS A 394 22.25 -4.28 9.73
CA HIS A 394 21.84 -4.54 11.12
C HIS A 394 20.46 -3.94 11.44
N LEU A 395 20.21 -2.69 11.03
CA LEU A 395 18.91 -2.02 11.21
C LEU A 395 17.80 -2.67 10.39
N ARG A 396 18.06 -3.03 9.12
CA ARG A 396 17.08 -3.74 8.27
C ARG A 396 16.72 -5.13 8.82
N GLN A 397 17.68 -5.85 9.38
CA GLN A 397 17.43 -7.15 10.01
C GLN A 397 16.64 -7.06 11.32
N HIS A 398 16.84 -6.00 12.12
CA HIS A 398 16.04 -5.76 13.32
C HIS A 398 14.64 -5.23 13.03
N ALA A 399 14.47 -4.40 12.00
CA ALA A 399 13.15 -3.97 11.56
C ALA A 399 12.29 -5.14 11.02
N ALA A 400 12.93 -6.17 10.46
CA ALA A 400 12.30 -7.38 9.96
C ALA A 400 12.07 -8.46 11.04
N ASN A 401 12.52 -8.25 12.30
CA ASN A 401 12.41 -9.26 13.35
C ASN A 401 12.11 -8.61 14.72
N PRO A 402 10.83 -8.42 15.11
CA PRO A 402 10.49 -7.88 16.41
C PRO A 402 10.73 -8.86 17.57
N GLY A 403 11.20 -10.09 17.29
CA GLY A 403 11.44 -11.13 18.28
C GLY A 403 12.91 -11.24 18.69
N LYS A 404 13.36 -10.38 19.60
CA LYS A 404 14.35 -10.71 20.66
C LYS A 404 14.46 -9.53 21.62
N PHE A 405 13.53 -9.48 22.58
CA PHE A 405 13.74 -8.73 23.81
C PHE A 405 15.02 -9.24 24.47
N ARG A 406 16.07 -8.41 24.47
CA ARG A 406 17.19 -8.60 25.38
C ARG A 406 16.64 -8.29 26.78
N LYS A 407 16.59 -9.30 27.66
CA LYS A 407 16.09 -9.17 29.03
C LYS A 407 16.76 -7.96 29.70
N VAL A 408 15.97 -6.93 29.97
CA VAL A 408 16.33 -5.89 30.94
C VAL A 408 16.20 -6.55 32.32
N PRO A 409 17.18 -6.44 33.23
CA PRO A 409 17.06 -7.03 34.56
C PRO A 409 15.89 -6.37 35.30
N GLN A 410 14.88 -7.14 35.67
CA GLN A 410 13.85 -6.70 36.61
C GLN A 410 14.49 -6.53 37.99
N LEU A 411 14.61 -5.29 38.46
CA LEU A 411 14.78 -5.00 39.88
C LEU A 411 13.45 -5.29 40.58
N SER A 412 13.46 -6.32 41.43
CA SER A 412 12.32 -6.74 42.24
C SER A 412 12.07 -5.73 43.36
N ILE A 413 10.93 -5.04 43.30
CA ILE A 413 10.39 -4.30 44.45
C ILE A 413 9.74 -5.33 45.37
N ARG A 414 10.46 -5.77 46.40
CA ARG A 414 9.87 -6.38 47.60
C ARG A 414 10.62 -5.88 48.83
N LYS A 415 9.81 -5.41 49.79
CA LYS A 415 10.11 -4.99 51.17
C LYS A 415 10.47 -3.51 51.36
N VAL A 416 9.44 -2.68 51.54
CA VAL A 416 9.34 -1.81 52.72
C VAL A 416 7.87 -1.76 53.14
N ALA A 417 7.49 -2.62 54.07
CA ALA A 417 6.29 -2.48 54.89
C ALA A 417 6.53 -3.27 56.18
N GLN A 418 7.06 -2.59 57.19
CA GLN A 418 6.89 -2.91 58.62
C GLN A 418 7.34 -1.68 59.40
N GLY A 419 6.39 -1.07 60.12
CA GLY A 419 6.49 0.27 60.68
C GLY A 419 6.98 0.35 62.12
N LYS A 420 6.82 1.56 62.67
CA LYS A 420 6.59 2.00 64.06
C LYS A 420 6.89 3.51 64.09
N SER A 421 5.89 4.39 64.16
CA SER A 421 5.22 4.92 65.37
C SER A 421 6.18 5.71 66.27
N GLU A 422 6.04 7.04 66.29
CA GLU A 422 5.97 7.88 67.50
C GLU A 422 5.75 9.37 67.12
N GLU A 423 4.78 9.98 67.80
CA GLU A 423 4.43 11.40 67.92
C GLU A 423 4.44 11.69 69.44
N PRO A 424 4.37 12.93 69.99
CA PRO A 424 4.52 14.29 69.41
C PRO A 424 5.18 15.39 70.34
N LYS A 425 5.31 16.63 69.78
CA LYS A 425 5.17 18.02 70.38
C LYS A 425 6.26 18.64 71.30
N PRO A 426 6.29 19.99 71.58
CA PRO A 426 5.79 21.20 70.85
C PRO A 426 6.72 22.47 70.97
N GLU A 427 6.20 23.65 70.52
CA GLU A 427 6.60 25.07 70.80
C GLU A 427 7.80 25.67 70.00
N GLU A 428 7.86 26.92 69.53
CA GLU A 428 7.25 28.20 69.97
C GLU A 428 7.30 29.30 68.87
N GLN A 429 6.23 30.12 68.83
CA GLN A 429 5.96 31.54 68.47
C GLN A 429 6.75 32.43 67.47
N ALA A 430 5.92 33.31 66.86
CA ALA A 430 6.11 34.71 66.40
C ALA A 430 6.75 34.98 65.02
N GLY A 431 6.20 35.81 64.13
CA GLY A 431 4.99 36.64 64.12
C GLY A 431 4.83 37.38 62.77
N ASP A 432 3.64 37.96 62.54
CA ASP A 432 3.35 39.23 61.83
C ASP A 432 3.68 39.37 60.31
N LEU A 433 2.83 39.88 59.40
CA LEU A 433 1.66 40.77 59.44
C LEU A 433 0.82 40.66 58.13
N GLU A 434 -0.49 40.95 58.24
CA GLU A 434 -1.42 41.71 57.36
C GLU A 434 -1.18 41.84 55.83
N GLY A 435 -2.18 41.85 54.93
CA GLY A 435 -3.62 41.91 55.07
C GLY A 435 -4.37 41.99 53.71
N ALA A 436 -5.67 41.67 53.79
CA ALA A 436 -6.85 42.15 53.06
C ALA A 436 -6.89 42.38 51.52
N LYS A 437 -7.91 41.73 50.90
CA LYS A 437 -8.85 42.18 49.83
C LYS A 437 -8.22 42.55 48.47
N ILE A 438 -8.62 42.03 47.31
CA ILE A 438 -9.95 41.74 46.72
C ILE A 438 -9.80 40.54 45.78
#